data_AF-L5M2F4-F1
#
_entry.id   AF-L5M2F4-F1
#
_cell.length_a   1.000
_cell.length_b   1.000
_cell.length_c   1.000
_cell.angle_alpha   90.00
_cell.angle_beta   90.00
_cell.angle_gamma   90.00
#
_symmetry.space_group_name_H-M   'P 1'
#
loop_
_entity.id
_entity.type
_entity.pdbx_description
1 polymer ?
#
loop_
_entity_poly.entity_id
_entity_poly.type
_entity_poly.pdbx_seq_one_letter_code
_entity_poly.pdbx_strand_id
1 'polypeptide(L)'
;MGKGKTHINIVVIGHVDSGKSTTPGHLIYKCGGIDKRTITIEKFEKETAEMGKGSFKPAKYYVTIIDAPGHRDFIKNMITGTPQTACAVLMVAAGVGEFEAGISKNGQTREPTLLAYTLGVKQLMVGVNKIDSTEPPYSQKRYEEIVKEVSTYIKKIGYNPDTVAFVPISGWNGDHMLEPSANMPRFQGWKVTRKDGSASGSTLLEALDGILPPSRPTDKPLRLPLQDVYKVDGVGAVPVG
;
A
#
# COMPACT_ATOMS: atom_id res chain seq x y z
N MET A 1 -15.11 -19.04 -7.90
CA MET A 1 -14.10 -18.09 -8.43
C MET A 1 -14.83 -17.01 -9.23
N GLY A 2 -14.98 -15.81 -8.68
CA GLY A 2 -15.65 -14.70 -9.37
C GLY A 2 -14.88 -14.30 -10.63
N LYS A 3 -15.56 -14.28 -11.78
CA LYS A 3 -15.00 -13.89 -13.07
C LYS A 3 -14.63 -12.39 -13.06
N GLY A 4 -13.42 -12.04 -13.53
CA GLY A 4 -13.15 -10.73 -14.15
C GLY A 4 -12.42 -9.64 -13.35
N LYS A 5 -11.93 -9.85 -12.12
CA LYS A 5 -11.17 -8.81 -11.40
C LYS A 5 -9.72 -8.72 -11.89
N THR A 6 -9.23 -7.49 -12.05
CA THR A 6 -7.85 -7.25 -12.47
C THR A 6 -6.88 -7.54 -11.33
N HIS A 7 -5.82 -8.29 -11.58
CA HIS A 7 -4.73 -8.50 -10.62
C HIS A 7 -3.77 -7.32 -10.63
N ILE A 8 -3.37 -6.84 -9.45
CA ILE A 8 -2.33 -5.83 -9.26
C ILE A 8 -1.36 -6.29 -8.17
N ASN A 9 -0.09 -5.93 -8.33
CA ASN A 9 0.93 -6.12 -7.30
C ASN A 9 1.19 -4.77 -6.64
N ILE A 10 1.31 -4.75 -5.32
CA ILE A 10 1.74 -3.57 -4.56
C ILE A 10 2.99 -3.91 -3.77
N VAL A 11 3.90 -2.94 -3.64
CA VAL A 11 5.08 -3.06 -2.78
C VAL A 11 4.92 -2.15 -1.57
N VAL A 12 5.14 -2.69 -0.37
CA VAL A 12 5.07 -1.90 0.88
C VAL A 12 6.49 -1.53 1.29
N ILE A 13 6.75 -0.24 1.45
CA ILE A 13 8.09 0.33 1.71
C ILE A 13 8.02 1.28 2.91
N GLY A 14 9.16 1.61 3.51
CA GLY A 14 9.22 2.50 4.67
C GLY A 14 10.31 2.13 5.69
N HIS A 15 10.50 2.99 6.69
CA HIS A 15 11.52 2.79 7.73
C HIS A 15 11.24 1.57 8.62
N VAL A 16 12.24 1.09 9.36
CA VAL A 16 12.02 0.11 10.45
C VAL A 16 10.95 0.67 11.40
N ASP A 17 10.10 -0.20 11.92
CA ASP A 17 9.03 0.13 12.87
C ASP A 17 7.96 1.12 12.37
N SER A 18 7.96 1.50 11.09
CA SER A 18 6.86 2.28 10.49
C SER A 18 5.55 1.51 10.32
N GLY A 19 5.52 0.22 10.70
CA GLY A 19 4.35 -0.65 10.61
C GLY A 19 4.11 -1.25 9.21
N LYS A 20 5.19 -1.48 8.45
CA LYS A 20 5.16 -2.15 7.13
C LYS A 20 4.53 -3.53 7.13
N SER A 21 4.68 -4.32 8.20
CA SER A 21 4.13 -5.68 8.28
C SER A 21 2.76 -5.69 8.98
N THR A 22 2.58 -4.85 10.00
CA THR A 22 1.30 -4.74 10.75
C THR A 22 0.16 -4.25 9.87
N THR A 23 0.41 -3.21 9.06
CA THR A 23 -0.63 -2.56 8.25
C THR A 23 -1.20 -3.50 7.19
N PRO A 24 -0.39 -4.13 6.32
CA PRO A 24 -0.90 -5.09 5.35
C PRO A 24 -1.43 -6.36 6.01
N GLY A 25 -0.82 -6.83 7.11
CA GLY A 25 -1.34 -7.97 7.88
C GLY A 25 -2.76 -7.73 8.40
N HIS A 26 -3.03 -6.53 8.93
CA HIS A 26 -4.37 -6.11 9.36
C HIS A 26 -5.34 -6.07 8.17
N LEU A 27 -4.94 -5.48 7.04
CA LEU A 27 -5.77 -5.48 5.82
C LEU A 27 -6.13 -6.89 5.37
N ILE A 28 -5.16 -7.80 5.28
CA ILE A 28 -5.39 -9.19 4.88
C ILE A 28 -6.35 -9.85 5.88
N TYR A 29 -6.16 -9.67 7.19
CA TYR A 29 -7.04 -10.23 8.21
C TYR A 29 -8.49 -9.73 8.07
N LYS A 30 -8.69 -8.41 7.94
CA LYS A 30 -10.02 -7.79 7.82
C LYS A 30 -10.69 -8.09 6.47
N CYS A 31 -9.92 -8.21 5.39
CA CYS A 31 -10.44 -8.57 4.08
C CYS A 31 -10.61 -10.09 3.89
N GLY A 32 -10.34 -10.90 4.93
CA GLY A 32 -10.56 -12.36 4.91
C GLY A 32 -9.50 -13.17 4.15
N GLY A 33 -8.31 -12.60 3.92
CA GLY A 33 -7.24 -13.20 3.12
C GLY A 33 -6.34 -14.23 3.83
N ILE A 34 -6.59 -14.56 5.10
CA ILE A 34 -5.86 -15.63 5.83
C ILE A 34 -6.85 -16.78 6.09
N ASP A 35 -6.72 -17.85 5.32
CA ASP A 35 -7.78 -18.85 5.19
C ASP A 35 -7.97 -19.75 6.43
N LYS A 36 -9.22 -20.15 6.69
CA LYS A 36 -9.53 -21.42 7.35
C LYS A 36 -10.57 -22.30 6.63
N ARG A 37 -11.09 -21.92 5.44
CA ARG A 37 -11.74 -22.75 4.38
C ARG A 37 -12.63 -21.92 3.43
N THR A 38 -12.09 -20.94 2.74
CA THR A 38 -12.83 -20.13 1.73
C THR A 38 -14.00 -19.36 2.33
N ILE A 39 -13.70 -18.36 3.17
CA ILE A 39 -14.65 -17.26 3.43
C ILE A 39 -14.28 -16.16 2.43
N THR A 40 -14.78 -16.34 1.21
CA THR A 40 -14.64 -15.32 0.16
C THR A 40 -15.54 -14.14 0.50
N ILE A 41 -15.21 -13.00 -0.09
CA ILE A 41 -15.98 -11.75 -0.22
C ILE A 41 -17.51 -11.93 -0.26
N GLU A 42 -18.04 -13.06 -0.73
CA GLU A 42 -19.45 -13.47 -0.63
C GLU A 42 -20.07 -13.37 0.77
N LYS A 43 -19.34 -13.72 1.85
CA LYS A 43 -19.89 -13.66 3.22
C LYS A 43 -20.11 -12.21 3.69
N PHE A 44 -19.20 -11.31 3.31
CA PHE A 44 -19.31 -9.88 3.59
C PHE A 44 -20.29 -9.17 2.63
N GLU A 45 -20.36 -9.55 1.35
CA GLU A 45 -21.38 -9.10 0.40
C GLU A 45 -22.79 -9.51 0.86
N LYS A 46 -22.93 -10.70 1.45
CA LYS A 46 -24.20 -11.19 2.00
C LYS A 46 -24.58 -10.50 3.32
N GLU A 47 -23.63 -10.31 4.25
CA GLU A 47 -23.87 -9.57 5.49
C GLU A 47 -24.22 -8.10 5.24
N THR A 48 -23.63 -7.46 4.23
CA THR A 48 -23.98 -6.07 3.86
C THR A 48 -25.33 -5.97 3.14
N ALA A 49 -25.71 -6.98 2.35
CA ALA A 49 -27.06 -7.10 1.78
C ALA A 49 -28.14 -7.36 2.84
N GLU A 50 -27.84 -8.17 3.86
CA GLU A 50 -28.77 -8.53 4.95
C GLU A 50 -28.89 -7.41 6.01
N MET A 51 -27.85 -6.62 6.24
CA MET A 51 -27.85 -5.55 7.26
C MET A 51 -28.42 -4.20 6.79
N GLY A 52 -28.83 -4.05 5.52
CA GLY A 52 -29.46 -2.82 5.00
C GLY A 52 -28.60 -1.55 5.10
N LYS A 53 -27.31 -1.68 5.48
CA LYS A 53 -26.35 -0.58 5.57
C LYS A 53 -25.66 -0.45 4.21
N GLY A 54 -26.21 0.39 3.36
CA GLY A 54 -25.60 0.73 2.08
C GLY A 54 -24.25 1.42 2.27
N SER A 55 -23.16 0.72 1.96
CA SER A 55 -21.97 1.21 1.23
C SER A 55 -20.71 0.38 1.54
N PHE A 56 -20.67 -0.91 1.18
CA PHE A 56 -19.39 -1.62 1.05
C PHE A 56 -19.17 -1.92 -0.43
N LYS A 57 -18.24 -1.20 -1.06
CA LYS A 57 -17.88 -1.44 -2.47
C LYS A 57 -17.03 -2.72 -2.54
N PRO A 58 -17.37 -3.70 -3.39
CA PRO A 58 -16.51 -4.87 -3.57
C PRO A 58 -15.16 -4.43 -4.14
N ALA A 59 -14.07 -4.92 -3.57
CA ALA A 59 -12.71 -4.57 -3.98
C ALA A 59 -12.52 -4.73 -5.50
N LYS A 60 -11.99 -3.68 -6.15
CA LYS A 60 -11.85 -3.60 -7.62
C LYS A 60 -10.79 -4.56 -8.16
N TYR A 61 -9.81 -4.91 -7.32
CA TYR A 61 -8.62 -5.66 -7.71
C TYR A 61 -8.39 -6.89 -6.84
N TYR A 62 -7.70 -7.88 -7.42
CA TYR A 62 -6.94 -8.84 -6.63
C TYR A 62 -5.56 -8.24 -6.37
N VAL A 63 -5.17 -8.14 -5.09
CA VAL A 63 -3.94 -7.45 -4.68
C VAL A 63 -2.95 -8.46 -4.12
N THR A 64 -1.76 -8.53 -4.71
CA THR A 64 -0.61 -9.23 -4.13
C THR A 64 0.28 -8.22 -3.44
N ILE A 65 0.55 -8.43 -2.14
CA ILE A 65 1.44 -7.59 -1.35
C ILE A 65 2.85 -8.16 -1.40
N ILE A 66 3.80 -7.34 -1.84
CA ILE A 66 5.23 -7.60 -1.79
C ILE A 66 5.75 -6.80 -0.58
N ASP A 67 6.02 -7.48 0.52
CA ASP A 67 6.69 -6.85 1.68
C ASP A 67 8.16 -6.62 1.30
N ALA A 68 8.59 -5.35 1.29
CA ALA A 68 10.00 -4.99 1.13
C ALA A 68 10.58 -4.78 2.53
N PRO A 69 11.40 -5.71 3.03
CA PRO A 69 12.02 -5.57 4.34
C PRO A 69 12.92 -4.34 4.37
N GLY A 70 12.98 -3.65 5.50
CA GLY A 70 13.76 -2.42 5.64
C GLY A 70 15.28 -2.63 5.59
N HIS A 71 15.76 -3.86 5.76
CA HIS A 71 17.19 -4.16 5.78
C HIS A 71 17.77 -4.24 4.36
N ARG A 72 19.01 -3.73 4.18
CA ARG A 72 19.71 -3.62 2.88
C ARG A 72 19.78 -4.93 2.10
N ASP A 73 19.85 -6.07 2.80
CA ASP A 73 19.97 -7.39 2.19
C ASP A 73 18.70 -7.86 1.44
N PHE A 74 17.57 -7.18 1.64
CA PHE A 74 16.30 -7.53 1.00
C PHE A 74 15.94 -6.60 -0.17
N ILE A 75 16.83 -5.67 -0.54
CA ILE A 75 16.72 -4.89 -1.78
C ILE A 75 16.58 -5.81 -3.00
N LYS A 76 17.20 -7.00 -2.98
CA LYS A 76 17.07 -8.01 -4.06
C LYS A 76 15.61 -8.44 -4.28
N ASN A 77 14.84 -8.65 -3.22
CA ASN A 77 13.43 -9.06 -3.30
C ASN A 77 12.57 -7.92 -3.85
N MET A 78 12.95 -6.67 -3.52
CA MET A 78 12.34 -5.50 -4.13
C MET A 78 12.65 -5.44 -5.63
N ILE A 79 13.91 -5.64 -6.04
CA ILE A 79 14.31 -5.60 -7.46
C ILE A 79 13.58 -6.64 -8.31
N THR A 80 13.37 -7.86 -7.80
CA THR A 80 12.67 -8.91 -8.53
C THR A 80 11.15 -8.73 -8.54
N GLY A 81 10.56 -8.23 -7.46
CA GLY A 81 9.10 -8.05 -7.36
C GLY A 81 8.55 -6.74 -7.97
N THR A 82 9.36 -5.68 -8.01
CA THR A 82 8.93 -4.33 -8.43
C THR A 82 8.57 -4.15 -9.91
N PRO A 83 9.19 -4.85 -10.89
CA PRO A 83 8.86 -4.68 -12.31
C PRO A 83 7.39 -4.99 -12.66
N GLN A 84 6.70 -5.75 -11.83
CA GLN A 84 5.27 -6.06 -11.99
C GLN A 84 4.36 -5.23 -11.07
N THR A 85 4.94 -4.35 -10.25
CA THR A 85 4.22 -3.57 -9.25
C THR A 85 3.47 -2.41 -9.87
N ALA A 86 2.16 -2.37 -9.61
CA ALA A 86 1.28 -1.29 -10.05
C ALA A 86 1.47 -0.02 -9.23
N CYS A 87 1.72 -0.16 -7.92
CA CYS A 87 1.80 0.94 -6.97
C CYS A 87 2.74 0.60 -5.80
N ALA A 88 3.48 1.59 -5.31
CA ALA A 88 4.18 1.52 -4.04
C ALA A 88 3.34 2.14 -2.91
N VAL A 89 3.34 1.52 -1.75
CA VAL A 89 2.73 2.03 -0.51
C VAL A 89 3.86 2.36 0.46
N LEU A 90 4.12 3.66 0.64
CA LEU A 90 5.11 4.16 1.57
C LEU A 90 4.50 4.36 2.95
N MET A 91 4.94 3.55 3.90
CA MET A 91 4.61 3.66 5.31
C MET A 91 5.54 4.63 6.02
N VAL A 92 4.94 5.64 6.67
CA VAL A 92 5.65 6.69 7.41
C VAL A 92 5.09 6.72 8.82
N ALA A 93 5.94 6.56 9.84
CA ALA A 93 5.49 6.71 11.23
C ALA A 93 5.28 8.19 11.57
N ALA A 94 4.19 8.50 12.29
CA ALA A 94 3.85 9.85 12.71
C ALA A 94 4.42 10.24 14.08
N GLY A 95 4.88 9.27 14.86
CA GLY A 95 5.49 9.47 16.17
C GLY A 95 6.65 10.46 16.14
N VAL A 96 6.83 11.20 17.23
CA VAL A 96 7.95 12.13 17.39
C VAL A 96 9.25 11.34 17.47
N GLY A 97 10.26 11.73 16.70
CA GLY A 97 11.54 11.02 16.58
C GLY A 97 11.50 9.87 15.56
N GLU A 98 10.39 9.12 15.47
CA GLU A 98 10.25 8.03 14.49
C GLU A 98 10.20 8.56 13.05
N PHE A 99 9.43 9.63 12.83
CA PHE A 99 9.33 10.27 11.52
C PHE A 99 10.70 10.80 11.06
N GLU A 100 11.35 11.57 11.92
CA GLU A 100 12.63 12.22 11.66
C GLU A 100 13.74 11.19 11.40
N ALA A 101 13.76 10.10 12.16
CA ALA A 101 14.66 8.97 11.93
C ALA A 101 14.43 8.35 10.53
N GLY A 102 13.16 8.17 10.15
CA GLY A 102 12.76 7.60 8.88
C GLY A 102 13.15 8.42 7.66
N ILE A 103 13.06 9.75 7.71
CA ILE A 103 13.41 10.65 6.60
C ILE A 103 14.87 11.14 6.63
N SER A 104 15.61 10.83 7.70
CA SER A 104 17.02 11.19 7.83
C SER A 104 17.88 10.63 6.70
N LYS A 105 19.13 11.12 6.56
CA LYS A 105 20.08 10.60 5.55
C LYS A 105 20.35 9.10 5.69
N ASN A 106 20.31 8.58 6.92
CA ASN A 106 20.50 7.17 7.24
C ASN A 106 19.16 6.41 7.31
N GLY A 107 18.05 7.11 7.10
CA GLY A 107 16.71 6.55 7.13
C GLY A 107 16.46 5.63 5.94
N GLN A 108 15.87 4.47 6.22
CA GLN A 108 15.52 3.47 5.22
C GLN A 108 14.31 3.84 4.35
N THR A 109 13.77 5.06 4.47
CA THR A 109 12.68 5.51 3.59
C THR A 109 13.20 5.87 2.20
N ARG A 110 14.46 6.33 2.08
CA ARG A 110 14.99 6.88 0.83
C ARG A 110 15.27 5.85 -0.24
N GLU A 111 16.11 4.88 0.12
CA GLU A 111 16.65 3.90 -0.82
C GLU A 111 15.50 3.11 -1.47
N PRO A 112 14.52 2.56 -0.72
CA PRO A 112 13.40 1.82 -1.32
C PRO A 112 12.50 2.71 -2.18
N THR A 113 12.21 3.95 -1.75
CA THR A 113 11.34 4.85 -2.53
C THR A 113 11.98 5.25 -3.86
N LEU A 114 13.29 5.50 -3.85
CA LEU A 114 14.07 5.79 -5.05
C LEU A 114 14.18 4.56 -5.97
N LEU A 115 14.38 3.37 -5.41
CA LEU A 115 14.41 2.11 -6.15
C LEU A 115 13.07 1.83 -6.83
N ALA A 116 11.95 1.98 -6.11
CA ALA A 116 10.61 1.83 -6.68
C ALA A 116 10.41 2.75 -7.90
N TYR A 117 10.82 4.01 -7.79
CA TYR A 117 10.73 4.97 -8.89
C TYR A 117 11.60 4.56 -10.08
N THR A 118 12.85 4.17 -9.80
CA THR A 118 13.84 3.78 -10.83
C THR A 118 13.40 2.51 -11.57
N LEU A 119 12.75 1.58 -10.88
CA LEU A 119 12.21 0.33 -11.44
C LEU A 119 10.87 0.52 -12.17
N GLY A 120 10.38 1.76 -12.28
CA GLY A 120 9.22 2.11 -13.10
C GLY A 120 7.88 2.16 -12.36
N VAL A 121 7.87 2.05 -11.04
CA VAL A 121 6.64 2.24 -10.24
C VAL A 121 6.35 3.73 -10.16
N LYS A 122 5.43 4.19 -11.01
CA LYS A 122 5.07 5.62 -11.10
C LYS A 122 3.95 6.03 -10.14
N GLN A 123 3.19 5.07 -9.60
CA GLN A 123 2.13 5.33 -8.64
C GLN A 123 2.63 5.09 -7.23
N LEU A 124 2.43 6.08 -6.36
CA LEU A 124 2.82 6.05 -4.97
C LEU A 124 1.61 6.43 -4.09
N MET A 125 1.50 5.78 -2.95
CA MET A 125 0.58 6.12 -1.86
C MET A 125 1.38 6.23 -0.58
N VAL A 126 0.95 7.12 0.33
CA VAL A 126 1.61 7.34 1.61
C VAL A 126 0.62 7.05 2.73
N GLY A 127 0.93 6.05 3.55
CA GLY A 127 0.24 5.78 4.81
C GLY A 127 1.00 6.44 5.96
N VAL A 128 0.44 7.52 6.52
CA VAL A 128 0.96 8.18 7.73
C VAL A 128 0.45 7.41 8.93
N ASN A 129 1.23 6.43 9.38
CA ASN A 129 0.88 5.44 10.38
C ASN A 129 1.18 5.90 11.81
N LYS A 130 0.65 5.17 12.79
CA LYS A 130 0.77 5.47 14.23
C LYS A 130 0.26 6.86 14.58
N ILE A 131 -0.80 7.30 13.91
CA ILE A 131 -1.39 8.63 14.18
C ILE A 131 -1.99 8.70 15.60
N ASP A 132 -2.35 7.55 16.17
CA ASP A 132 -2.73 7.38 17.57
C ASP A 132 -1.60 7.72 18.56
N SER A 133 -0.35 7.61 18.12
CA SER A 133 0.86 7.83 18.92
C SER A 133 1.45 9.24 18.75
N THR A 134 0.77 10.15 18.05
CA THR A 134 1.20 11.55 17.99
C THR A 134 0.97 12.26 19.32
N GLU A 135 1.61 13.41 19.50
CA GLU A 135 1.41 14.27 20.68
C GLU A 135 0.82 15.61 20.25
N PRO A 136 -0.47 15.91 20.55
CA PRO A 136 -1.49 15.02 21.13
C PRO A 136 -1.91 13.89 20.17
N PRO A 137 -2.57 12.81 20.64
CA PRO A 137 -3.06 11.73 19.78
C PRO A 137 -3.95 12.26 18.65
N TYR A 138 -3.84 11.68 17.46
CA TYR A 138 -4.60 12.07 16.26
C TYR A 138 -4.40 13.55 15.86
N SER A 139 -3.17 14.06 16.02
CA SER A 139 -2.84 15.47 15.75
C SER A 139 -2.87 15.80 14.25
N GLN A 140 -3.87 16.57 13.84
CA GLN A 140 -3.98 17.12 12.49
C GLN A 140 -2.74 17.95 12.10
N LYS A 141 -2.19 18.72 13.04
CA LYS A 141 -1.00 19.56 12.81
C LYS A 141 0.21 18.70 12.47
N ARG A 142 0.43 17.59 13.18
CA ARG A 142 1.53 16.66 12.92
C ARG A 142 1.36 15.96 11.58
N TYR A 143 0.13 15.55 11.25
CA TYR A 143 -0.17 15.00 9.93
C TYR A 143 0.18 15.97 8.79
N GLU A 144 -0.25 17.23 8.88
CA GLU A 144 0.03 18.26 7.86
C GLU A 144 1.53 18.55 7.69
N GLU A 145 2.27 18.58 8.79
CA GLU A 145 3.73 18.69 8.80
C GLU A 145 4.39 17.54 8.04
N ILE A 146 4.02 16.29 8.36
CA ILE A 146 4.51 15.09 7.70
C ILE A 146 4.15 15.13 6.21
N VAL A 147 2.91 15.47 5.85
CA VAL A 147 2.48 15.57 4.44
C VAL A 147 3.36 16.56 3.69
N LYS A 148 3.66 17.73 4.26
CA LYS A 148 4.50 18.75 3.64
C LYS A 148 5.94 18.28 3.43
N GLU A 149 6.53 17.67 4.44
CA GLU A 149 7.90 17.18 4.38
C GLU A 149 8.05 16.00 3.42
N VAL A 150 7.17 15.01 3.52
CA VAL A 150 7.15 13.85 2.62
C VAL A 150 6.84 14.29 1.19
N SER A 151 5.95 15.26 0.96
CA SER A 151 5.69 15.82 -0.38
C SER A 151 6.95 16.44 -0.98
N THR A 152 7.70 17.20 -0.20
CA THR A 152 8.98 17.78 -0.64
C THR A 152 9.99 16.68 -0.97
N TYR A 153 9.99 15.62 -0.18
CA TYR A 153 10.88 14.49 -0.32
C TYR A 153 10.62 13.66 -1.58
N ILE A 154 9.37 13.22 -1.79
CA ILE A 154 9.00 12.41 -2.97
C ILE A 154 9.13 13.23 -4.26
N LYS A 155 8.93 14.56 -4.20
CA LYS A 155 9.19 15.47 -5.32
C LYS A 155 10.66 15.49 -5.72
N LYS A 156 11.60 15.42 -4.76
CA LYS A 156 13.05 15.30 -5.05
C LYS A 156 13.40 13.96 -5.71
N ILE A 157 12.66 12.90 -5.42
CA ILE A 157 12.86 11.58 -6.04
C ILE A 157 12.34 11.57 -7.49
N GLY A 158 11.25 12.29 -7.76
CA GLY A 158 10.66 12.42 -9.09
C GLY A 158 9.15 12.16 -9.14
N TYR A 159 8.53 11.76 -8.03
CA TYR A 159 7.08 11.64 -7.95
C TYR A 159 6.41 13.01 -7.94
N ASN A 160 5.19 13.09 -8.47
CA ASN A 160 4.36 14.28 -8.34
C ASN A 160 3.47 14.17 -7.08
N PRO A 161 3.66 15.02 -6.04
CA PRO A 161 2.85 14.96 -4.82
C PRO A 161 1.34 15.07 -5.06
N ASP A 162 0.90 15.79 -6.10
CA ASP A 162 -0.53 15.95 -6.41
C ASP A 162 -1.19 14.63 -6.86
N THR A 163 -0.38 13.64 -7.27
CA THR A 163 -0.85 12.33 -7.73
C THR A 163 -0.86 11.26 -6.63
N VAL A 164 -0.38 11.63 -5.43
CA VAL A 164 -0.12 10.73 -4.30
C VAL A 164 -1.17 10.94 -3.21
N ALA A 165 -1.80 9.85 -2.79
CA ALA A 165 -2.75 9.88 -1.68
C ALA A 165 -1.99 9.82 -0.35
N PHE A 166 -2.25 10.77 0.55
CA PHE A 166 -1.74 10.77 1.91
C PHE A 166 -2.86 10.38 2.87
N VAL A 167 -2.77 9.20 3.47
CA VAL A 167 -3.81 8.67 4.35
C VAL A 167 -3.27 8.59 5.78
N PRO A 168 -3.81 9.34 6.76
CA PRO A 168 -3.51 9.12 8.16
C PRO A 168 -4.14 7.80 8.60
N ILE A 169 -3.37 6.88 9.14
CA ILE A 169 -3.86 5.57 9.56
C ILE A 169 -3.32 5.18 10.94
N SER A 170 -4.01 4.26 11.59
CA SER A 170 -3.44 3.45 12.65
C SER A 170 -3.54 1.98 12.25
N GLY A 171 -2.42 1.38 11.86
CA GLY A 171 -2.37 -0.04 11.52
C GLY A 171 -2.72 -0.96 12.69
N TRP A 172 -2.58 -0.48 13.93
CA TRP A 172 -2.93 -1.24 15.14
C TRP A 172 -4.43 -1.16 15.45
N ASN A 173 -4.97 0.06 15.55
CA ASN A 173 -6.37 0.28 15.91
C ASN A 173 -7.35 0.10 14.73
N GLY A 174 -6.86 0.20 13.50
CA GLY A 174 -7.65 0.08 12.27
C GLY A 174 -8.18 1.41 11.72
N ASP A 175 -7.81 2.55 12.31
CA ASP A 175 -8.27 3.88 11.88
C ASP A 175 -7.93 4.16 10.40
N HIS A 176 -8.93 4.57 9.62
CA HIS A 176 -8.84 4.89 8.19
C HIS A 176 -8.31 3.74 7.31
N MET A 177 -8.29 2.50 7.80
CA MET A 177 -7.83 1.34 7.03
C MET A 177 -8.89 0.90 6.02
N LEU A 178 -10.05 0.47 6.53
CA LEU A 178 -11.22 0.07 5.73
C LEU A 178 -12.34 1.10 5.81
N GLU A 179 -12.52 1.70 6.98
CA GLU A 179 -13.58 2.67 7.28
C GLU A 179 -12.99 3.97 7.82
N PRO A 180 -13.67 5.12 7.64
CA PRO A 180 -13.22 6.39 8.21
C PRO A 180 -13.14 6.32 9.74
N SER A 181 -12.13 6.94 10.34
CA SER A 181 -12.02 7.03 11.80
C SER A 181 -12.86 8.17 12.38
N ALA A 182 -13.49 7.89 13.53
CA ALA A 182 -14.12 8.92 14.36
C ALA A 182 -13.09 9.78 15.14
N ASN A 183 -11.86 9.31 15.29
CA ASN A 183 -10.80 9.98 16.06
C ASN A 183 -10.16 11.16 15.30
N MET A 184 -10.35 11.24 13.97
CA MET A 184 -9.89 12.36 13.13
C MET A 184 -11.04 13.02 12.35
N PRO A 185 -11.97 13.70 13.03
CA PRO A 185 -13.11 14.35 12.36
C PRO A 185 -12.69 15.52 11.44
N ARG A 186 -11.46 16.04 11.61
CA ARG A 186 -10.90 17.12 10.79
C ARG A 186 -10.27 16.64 9.48
N PHE A 187 -10.03 15.34 9.33
CA PHE A 187 -9.50 14.78 8.09
C PHE A 187 -10.62 14.69 7.05
N GLN A 188 -10.56 15.56 6.03
CA GLN A 188 -11.57 15.63 4.96
C GLN A 188 -11.38 14.58 3.86
N GLY A 189 -10.41 13.69 4.02
CA GLY A 189 -10.01 12.73 3.01
C GLY A 189 -8.80 13.17 2.20
N TRP A 190 -8.26 12.23 1.43
CA TRP A 190 -7.21 12.44 0.45
C TRP A 190 -7.82 12.70 -0.92
N LYS A 191 -7.08 13.43 -1.75
CA LYS A 191 -7.43 13.71 -3.14
C LYS A 191 -6.19 13.57 -4.01
N VAL A 192 -6.31 12.86 -5.13
CA VAL A 192 -5.26 12.73 -6.14
C VAL A 192 -5.75 13.26 -7.47
N THR A 193 -4.89 14.00 -8.15
CA THR A 193 -5.13 14.56 -9.48
C THR A 193 -4.14 13.96 -10.45
N ARG A 194 -4.63 13.18 -11.42
CA ARG A 194 -3.81 12.54 -12.46
C ARG A 194 -4.36 12.91 -13.83
N LYS A 195 -3.51 12.82 -14.86
CA LYS A 195 -3.91 13.05 -16.26
C LYS A 195 -5.04 12.11 -16.70
N ASP A 196 -5.01 10.89 -16.17
CA ASP A 196 -5.92 9.80 -16.55
C ASP A 196 -7.10 9.62 -15.57
N GLY A 197 -7.34 10.62 -14.70
CA GLY A 197 -8.47 10.65 -13.76
C GLY A 197 -8.11 11.11 -12.35
N SER A 198 -8.97 11.91 -11.73
CA SER A 198 -8.87 12.24 -10.31
C SER A 198 -9.58 11.21 -9.44
N ALA A 199 -9.03 10.92 -8.26
CA ALA A 199 -9.70 10.10 -7.26
C ALA A 199 -9.65 10.80 -5.90
N SER A 200 -10.63 10.50 -5.05
CA SER A 200 -10.69 10.98 -3.68
C SER A 200 -11.31 9.92 -2.79
N GLY A 201 -10.95 9.94 -1.53
CA GLY A 201 -11.47 9.03 -0.52
C GLY A 201 -10.96 9.42 0.86
N SER A 202 -11.26 8.61 1.86
CA SER A 202 -10.89 8.83 3.26
C SER A 202 -10.17 7.63 3.88
N THR A 203 -10.10 6.50 3.18
CA THR A 203 -9.49 5.27 3.70
C THR A 203 -8.34 4.78 2.82
N LEU A 204 -7.51 3.90 3.39
CA LEU A 204 -6.42 3.24 2.68
C LEU A 204 -6.95 2.26 1.63
N LEU A 205 -8.05 1.56 1.93
CA LEU A 205 -8.71 0.67 0.97
C LEU A 205 -9.22 1.43 -0.26
N GLU A 206 -9.85 2.59 -0.05
CA GLU A 206 -10.30 3.44 -1.17
C GLU A 206 -9.11 3.95 -2.00
N ALA A 207 -7.97 4.21 -1.34
CA ALA A 207 -6.75 4.61 -2.04
C ALA A 207 -6.28 3.47 -2.96
N LEU A 208 -6.25 2.24 -2.46
CA LEU A 208 -5.90 1.03 -3.22
C LEU A 208 -6.87 0.79 -4.41
N ASP A 209 -8.18 0.99 -4.21
CA ASP A 209 -9.15 0.90 -5.31
C ASP A 209 -8.95 2.01 -6.36
N GLY A 210 -8.36 3.14 -5.96
CA GLY A 210 -7.95 4.24 -6.83
C GLY A 210 -6.65 4.00 -7.61
N ILE A 211 -5.99 2.84 -7.48
CA ILE A 211 -4.83 2.47 -8.31
C ILE A 211 -5.29 2.35 -9.77
N LEU A 212 -4.53 2.93 -10.70
CA LEU A 212 -4.70 2.66 -12.13
C LEU A 212 -3.94 1.37 -12.48
N PRO A 213 -4.58 0.39 -13.13
CA PRO A 213 -3.89 -0.83 -13.51
C PRO A 213 -2.79 -0.50 -14.52
N PRO A 214 -1.59 -1.08 -14.39
CA PRO A 214 -0.51 -0.82 -15.35
C PRO A 214 -0.88 -1.41 -16.72
N SER A 215 -0.46 -0.73 -17.78
CA SER A 215 -0.55 -1.28 -19.14
C SER A 215 0.36 -2.51 -19.23
N ARG A 216 -0.24 -3.69 -19.40
CA ARG A 216 0.49 -4.96 -19.51
C ARG A 216 1.06 -5.07 -20.93
N PRO A 217 2.37 -5.33 -21.10
CA PRO A 217 2.97 -5.44 -22.42
C PRO A 217 2.67 -6.80 -23.08
N THR A 218 1.39 -7.09 -23.36
CA THR A 218 0.94 -8.35 -23.97
C THR A 218 1.43 -8.53 -25.40
N ASP A 219 1.72 -7.43 -26.09
CA ASP A 219 2.13 -7.41 -27.50
C ASP A 219 3.66 -7.53 -27.67
N LYS A 220 4.41 -7.64 -26.57
CA LYS A 220 5.87 -7.77 -26.59
C LYS A 220 6.30 -9.24 -26.41
N PRO A 221 7.51 -9.62 -26.86
CA PRO A 221 8.04 -10.96 -26.62
C PRO A 221 8.09 -11.32 -25.14
N LEU A 222 7.77 -12.59 -24.81
CA LEU A 222 7.81 -13.09 -23.44
C LEU A 222 9.19 -12.89 -22.81
N ARG A 223 9.21 -12.28 -21.64
CA ARG A 223 10.37 -12.15 -20.74
C ARG A 223 9.89 -12.44 -19.33
N LEU A 224 10.47 -13.45 -18.70
CA LEU A 224 10.11 -13.88 -17.34
C LEU A 224 11.41 -14.04 -16.54
N PRO A 225 11.83 -13.01 -15.79
CA PRO A 225 12.98 -13.10 -14.89
C PRO A 225 12.67 -14.11 -13.78
N LEU A 226 13.50 -15.14 -13.61
CA LEU A 226 13.29 -16.13 -12.55
C LEU A 226 13.72 -15.54 -11.21
N GLN A 227 12.80 -15.53 -10.25
CA GLN A 227 13.06 -15.21 -8.86
C GLN A 227 13.65 -16.42 -8.11
N ASP A 228 13.00 -17.58 -8.23
CA ASP A 228 13.38 -18.80 -7.51
C ASP A 228 13.07 -20.04 -8.37
N VAL A 229 13.72 -21.17 -8.05
CA VAL A 229 13.44 -22.47 -8.68
C VAL A 229 13.27 -23.51 -7.59
N TYR A 230 12.09 -24.11 -7.53
CA TYR A 230 11.76 -25.15 -6.57
C TYR A 230 11.79 -26.53 -7.22
N LYS A 231 12.15 -27.55 -6.46
CA LYS A 231 11.92 -28.94 -6.84
C LYS A 231 10.74 -29.46 -6.03
N VAL A 232 9.63 -29.73 -6.69
CA VAL A 232 8.38 -30.15 -6.05
C VAL A 232 8.16 -31.63 -6.38
N ASP A 233 8.06 -32.46 -5.35
CA ASP A 233 7.85 -33.90 -5.51
C ASP A 233 6.56 -34.18 -6.29
N GLY A 234 6.64 -35.07 -7.27
CA GLY A 234 5.51 -35.41 -8.16
C GLY A 234 5.24 -34.39 -9.29
N VAL A 235 5.82 -33.19 -9.26
CA VAL A 235 5.67 -32.17 -10.32
C VAL A 235 6.98 -31.96 -11.10
N GLY A 236 8.12 -31.95 -10.42
CA GLY A 236 9.44 -31.68 -11.00
C GLY A 236 9.99 -30.30 -10.64
N ALA A 237 10.76 -29.69 -11.54
CA ALA A 237 11.33 -28.36 -11.33
C ALA A 237 10.29 -27.26 -11.69
N VAL A 238 10.03 -26.35 -10.75
CA VAL A 238 9.05 -25.27 -10.86
C VAL A 238 9.77 -23.92 -10.70
N PRO A 239 10.03 -23.20 -11.80
CA PRO A 239 10.54 -21.83 -11.74
C PRO A 239 9.44 -20.82 -11.39
N VAL A 240 9.76 -19.82 -10.59
CA VAL A 240 8.86 -18.73 -10.16
C VAL A 240 9.47 -17.39 -10.57
N GLY A 241 8.64 -16.46 -11.07
CA GLY A 241 9.03 -15.12 -11.50
C GLY A 241 7.83 -14.26 -11.87
#